data_AF-G5J696-F1
#
_entry.id   AF-G5J696-F1
#
_cell.length_a   1.000
_cell.length_b   1.000
_cell.length_c   1.000
_cell.angle_alpha   90.00
_cell.angle_beta   90.00
_cell.angle_gamma   90.00
#
_symmetry.space_group_name_H-M   'P 1'
#
loop_
_entity.id
_entity.type
_entity.pdbx_description
1 polymer ?
#
loop_
_entity_poly.entity_id
_entity_poly.type
_entity_poly.pdbx_seq_one_letter_code
_entity_poly.pdbx_strand_id
1 'polypeptide(L)'
;MKIFKVLRVTVIKVSESPLTLSIQAEGLAATSGWTNPRLDNSADPNPDDSILEFNFDADRPSGISLPQLTPIMATVDFEPSNGADAVIVSARINSITVHAGEFLNPGDSPAQPTTLAFGEEDPGPTTRALGEEGPSPDFTT
;
A
#
# COMPACT_ATOMS: atom_id res chain seq x y z
N MET A 1 -18.46 -1.95 4.90
CA MET A 1 -17.81 -1.43 6.13
C MET A 1 -16.38 -1.02 5.80
N LYS A 2 -15.94 0.17 6.22
CA LYS A 2 -14.62 0.67 5.88
C LYS A 2 -13.50 -0.32 6.29
N ILE A 3 -12.58 -0.54 5.35
CA ILE A 3 -11.32 -1.24 5.56
C ILE A 3 -10.53 -0.57 6.68
N PHE A 4 -9.74 -1.34 7.45
CA PHE A 4 -9.07 -0.81 8.62
C PHE A 4 -8.05 0.28 8.25
N LYS A 5 -7.18 0.02 7.27
CA LYS A 5 -6.17 0.95 6.78
C LYS A 5 -5.99 0.84 5.26
N VAL A 6 -5.84 1.96 4.56
CA VAL A 6 -5.33 1.98 3.17
C VAL A 6 -3.81 2.17 3.20
N LEU A 7 -3.08 1.38 2.42
CA LEU A 7 -1.62 1.36 2.34
C LEU A 7 -1.09 2.05 1.07
N ARG A 8 -1.78 1.87 -0.05
CA ARG A 8 -1.45 2.48 -1.34
C ARG A 8 -2.74 2.78 -2.10
N VAL A 9 -2.70 3.87 -2.86
CA VAL A 9 -3.65 4.16 -3.94
C VAL A 9 -2.83 4.29 -5.22
N THR A 10 -3.38 3.84 -6.34
CA THR A 10 -2.80 4.02 -7.67
C THR A 10 -3.92 4.40 -8.63
N VAL A 11 -3.71 5.47 -9.38
CA VAL A 11 -4.68 6.03 -10.32
C VAL A 11 -4.05 6.01 -11.71
N ILE A 12 -4.74 5.38 -12.66
CA ILE A 12 -4.29 5.25 -14.05
C ILE A 12 -5.33 5.94 -14.94
N LYS A 13 -4.90 6.87 -15.80
CA LYS A 13 -5.74 7.45 -16.85
C LYS A 13 -5.88 6.44 -17.99
N VAL A 14 -7.01 5.74 -18.06
CA VAL A 14 -7.29 4.72 -19.09
C VAL A 14 -7.65 5.37 -20.43
N SER A 15 -8.38 6.49 -20.37
CA SER A 15 -8.81 7.32 -21.51
C SER A 15 -8.87 8.78 -21.08
N GLU A 16 -8.74 9.73 -22.01
CA GLU A 16 -8.86 11.17 -21.77
C GLU A 16 -10.07 11.83 -22.46
N SER A 17 -10.83 11.10 -23.30
CA SER A 17 -12.02 11.63 -23.97
C SER A 17 -13.07 10.53 -24.28
N PRO A 18 -14.01 10.23 -23.35
CA PRO A 18 -14.13 10.80 -22.01
C PRO A 18 -12.95 10.40 -21.10
N LEU A 19 -12.72 11.18 -20.04
CA LEU A 19 -11.75 10.82 -19.02
C LEU A 19 -12.26 9.57 -18.28
N THR A 20 -11.47 8.50 -18.30
CA THR A 20 -11.75 7.26 -17.56
C THR A 20 -10.54 6.97 -16.70
N LEU A 21 -10.73 6.86 -15.39
CA LEU A 21 -9.69 6.52 -14.42
C LEU A 21 -9.88 5.10 -13.94
N SER A 22 -8.80 4.30 -13.88
CA SER A 22 -8.77 3.07 -13.10
C SER A 22 -8.09 3.36 -11.77
N ILE A 23 -8.85 3.21 -10.67
CA ILE A 23 -8.43 3.54 -9.32
C ILE A 23 -8.30 2.23 -8.55
N GLN A 24 -7.09 1.90 -8.12
CA GLN A 24 -6.78 0.75 -7.29
C GLN A 24 -6.37 1.19 -5.89
N ALA A 25 -6.90 0.50 -4.87
CA ALA A 25 -6.51 0.69 -3.48
C ALA A 25 -6.05 -0.64 -2.86
N GLU A 26 -4.85 -0.64 -2.29
CA GLU A 26 -4.31 -1.73 -1.47
C GLU A 26 -4.42 -1.34 0.02
N GLY A 27 -4.78 -2.29 0.88
CA GLY A 27 -4.99 -2.02 2.30
C GLY A 27 -4.93 -3.25 3.18
N LEU A 28 -5.31 -3.05 4.45
CA LEU A 28 -5.38 -4.10 5.46
C LEU A 28 -6.79 -4.12 6.06
N ALA A 29 -7.43 -5.29 6.05
CA ALA A 29 -8.60 -5.59 6.87
C ALA A 29 -8.17 -5.95 8.30
N ALA A 30 -9.05 -5.72 9.29
CA ALA A 30 -8.73 -5.92 10.70
C ALA A 30 -8.62 -7.41 11.13
N THR A 31 -9.20 -8.30 10.34
CA THR A 31 -9.25 -9.75 10.56
C THR A 31 -9.23 -10.48 9.21
N SER A 32 -9.10 -11.80 9.21
CA SER A 32 -9.31 -12.60 7.99
C SER A 32 -10.79 -12.74 7.61
N GLY A 33 -11.06 -13.14 6.35
CA GLY A 33 -12.41 -13.50 5.89
C GLY A 33 -13.32 -12.34 5.48
N TRP A 34 -12.79 -11.13 5.31
CA TRP A 34 -13.50 -10.02 4.66
C TRP A 34 -13.65 -10.30 3.16
N THR A 35 -14.78 -9.89 2.58
CA THR A 35 -15.13 -10.20 1.18
C THR A 35 -15.70 -8.98 0.45
N ASN A 36 -15.84 -9.05 -0.87
CA ASN A 36 -16.42 -7.97 -1.69
C ASN A 36 -15.78 -6.57 -1.46
N PRO A 37 -14.45 -6.46 -1.58
CA PRO A 37 -13.75 -5.19 -1.47
C PRO A 37 -14.10 -4.27 -2.64
N ARG A 38 -14.37 -3.00 -2.33
CA ARG A 38 -14.86 -2.00 -3.28
C ARG A 38 -14.40 -0.60 -2.91
N LEU A 39 -14.36 0.27 -3.92
CA LEU A 39 -14.23 1.70 -3.76
C LEU A 39 -15.60 2.33 -4.07
N ASP A 40 -16.10 3.15 -3.15
CA ASP A 40 -17.45 3.71 -3.20
C ASP A 40 -17.43 5.24 -3.06
N ASN A 41 -17.79 5.92 -4.16
CA ASN A 41 -17.88 7.39 -4.26
C ASN A 41 -19.31 7.92 -3.98
N SER A 42 -20.30 7.05 -3.69
CA SER A 42 -21.69 7.49 -3.48
C SER A 42 -21.94 8.40 -2.26
N ALA A 43 -20.92 8.54 -1.40
CA ALA A 43 -20.94 9.42 -0.22
C ALA A 43 -19.95 10.60 -0.34
N ASP A 44 -19.51 10.91 -1.56
CA ASP A 44 -18.76 12.13 -1.88
C ASP A 44 -19.59 13.37 -1.51
N PRO A 45 -19.04 14.35 -0.77
CA PRO A 45 -19.77 15.55 -0.40
C PRO A 45 -20.02 16.52 -1.59
N ASN A 46 -19.19 16.48 -2.64
CA ASN A 46 -19.22 17.41 -3.77
C ASN A 46 -18.99 16.67 -5.11
N PRO A 47 -19.84 15.71 -5.51
CA PRO A 47 -19.60 14.81 -6.66
C PRO A 47 -19.56 15.49 -8.05
N ASP A 48 -19.78 16.81 -8.11
CA ASP A 48 -19.69 17.64 -9.32
C ASP A 48 -18.39 18.47 -9.38
N ASP A 49 -17.50 18.37 -8.38
CA ASP A 49 -16.16 18.99 -8.42
C ASP A 49 -15.09 18.05 -9.02
N SER A 50 -13.82 18.45 -8.96
CA SER A 50 -12.68 17.71 -9.52
C SER A 50 -11.91 16.87 -8.48
N ILE A 51 -12.43 16.70 -7.26
CA ILE A 51 -11.80 15.96 -6.16
C ILE A 51 -12.65 14.74 -5.84
N LEU A 52 -12.24 13.57 -6.34
CA LEU A 52 -13.05 12.36 -6.25
C LEU A 52 -12.83 11.66 -4.90
N GLU A 53 -13.82 11.67 -4.02
CA GLU A 53 -13.74 11.04 -2.70
C GLU A 53 -14.33 9.62 -2.70
N PHE A 54 -13.50 8.62 -2.40
CA PHE A 54 -13.89 7.21 -2.31
C PHE A 54 -13.74 6.66 -0.90
N ASN A 55 -14.73 5.86 -0.46
CA ASN A 55 -14.59 4.99 0.69
C ASN A 55 -14.03 3.63 0.26
N PHE A 56 -12.98 3.16 0.94
CA PHE A 56 -12.51 1.79 0.78
C PHE A 56 -13.30 0.88 1.74
N ASP A 57 -14.23 0.13 1.18
CA ASP A 57 -15.21 -0.69 1.89
C ASP A 57 -15.07 -2.17 1.54
N ALA A 58 -15.47 -3.04 2.47
CA ALA A 58 -15.73 -4.45 2.22
C ALA A 58 -16.85 -4.98 3.11
N ASP A 59 -17.30 -6.19 2.83
CA ASP A 59 -18.27 -6.89 3.65
C ASP A 59 -17.55 -7.68 4.76
N ARG A 60 -18.11 -7.60 5.97
CA ARG A 60 -17.50 -8.20 7.17
C ARG A 60 -17.56 -9.73 7.10
N PRO A 61 -16.59 -10.45 7.70
CA PRO A 61 -16.69 -11.90 7.86
C PRO A 61 -17.97 -12.28 8.60
N SER A 62 -18.68 -13.29 8.09
CA SER A 62 -19.92 -13.82 8.65
C SER A 62 -19.73 -15.02 9.58
N GLY A 63 -18.51 -15.56 9.67
CA GLY A 63 -18.13 -16.70 10.50
C GLY A 63 -16.89 -16.43 11.34
N ILE A 64 -16.18 -17.50 11.72
CA ILE A 64 -14.91 -17.41 12.45
C ILE A 64 -13.91 -16.61 11.61
N SER A 65 -13.28 -15.60 12.22
CA SER A 65 -12.19 -14.83 11.62
C SER A 65 -10.97 -14.85 12.53
N LEU A 66 -9.78 -14.83 11.94
CA LEU A 66 -8.52 -14.80 12.68
C LEU A 66 -8.19 -13.34 13.04
N PRO A 67 -7.67 -13.08 14.27
CA PRO A 67 -7.28 -11.74 14.70
C PRO A 67 -5.93 -11.33 14.10
N GLN A 68 -5.90 -11.19 12.77
CA GLN A 68 -4.71 -10.87 11.98
C GLN A 68 -5.04 -9.84 10.90
N LEU A 69 -4.18 -8.83 10.77
CA LEU A 69 -4.26 -7.87 9.67
C LEU A 69 -4.06 -8.59 8.34
N THR A 70 -5.10 -8.58 7.50
CA THR A 70 -5.14 -9.35 6.25
C THR A 70 -5.10 -8.39 5.06
N PRO A 71 -4.17 -8.56 4.09
CA PRO A 71 -4.15 -7.75 2.87
C PRO A 71 -5.48 -7.83 2.12
N ILE A 72 -5.92 -6.68 1.61
CA ILE A 72 -7.15 -6.58 0.81
C ILE A 72 -7.00 -5.48 -0.25
N MET A 73 -7.60 -5.68 -1.41
CA MET A 73 -7.45 -4.80 -2.57
C MET A 73 -8.80 -4.59 -3.25
N ALA A 74 -9.06 -3.37 -3.71
CA ALA A 74 -10.19 -3.03 -4.57
C ALA A 74 -9.70 -2.31 -5.82
N THR A 75 -10.48 -2.37 -6.90
CA THR A 75 -10.27 -1.57 -8.11
C THR A 75 -11.62 -1.14 -8.65
N VAL A 76 -11.72 0.09 -9.14
CA VAL A 76 -12.91 0.64 -9.81
C VAL A 76 -12.46 1.44 -11.02
N ASP A 77 -13.17 1.28 -12.13
CA ASP A 77 -13.05 2.19 -13.27
C ASP A 77 -14.15 3.26 -13.13
N PHE A 78 -13.78 4.53 -13.25
CA PHE A 78 -14.63 5.67 -12.95
C PHE A 78 -14.50 6.76 -14.00
N GLU A 79 -15.64 7.32 -14.43
CA GLU A 79 -15.73 8.41 -15.39
C GLU A 79 -16.24 9.67 -14.67
N PRO A 80 -15.37 10.61 -14.27
CA PRO A 80 -15.80 11.81 -13.56
C PRO A 80 -16.52 12.80 -14.48
N SER A 81 -17.51 13.50 -13.92
CA SER A 81 -18.34 14.49 -14.61
C SER A 81 -17.58 15.78 -14.96
N ASN A 82 -16.64 16.20 -14.11
CA ASN A 82 -15.98 17.51 -14.18
C ASN A 82 -14.43 17.42 -14.19
N GLY A 83 -13.90 16.29 -14.68
CA GLY A 83 -12.45 16.00 -14.63
C GLY A 83 -12.00 15.49 -13.27
N ALA A 84 -10.68 15.44 -13.04
CA ALA A 84 -10.11 14.98 -11.77
C ALA A 84 -8.74 15.63 -11.51
N ASP A 85 -8.68 16.50 -10.51
CA ASP A 85 -7.46 17.13 -9.97
C ASP A 85 -6.87 16.31 -8.81
N ALA A 86 -7.70 15.53 -8.12
CA ALA A 86 -7.28 14.60 -7.07
C ALA A 86 -8.24 13.41 -6.92
N VAL A 87 -7.71 12.30 -6.40
CA VAL A 87 -8.48 11.16 -5.89
C VAL A 87 -8.12 10.97 -4.42
N ILE A 88 -9.12 10.91 -3.55
CA ILE A 88 -8.96 10.65 -2.12
C ILE A 88 -9.58 9.31 -1.79
N VAL A 89 -8.80 8.37 -1.26
CA VAL A 89 -9.32 7.08 -0.75
C VAL A 89 -9.27 7.06 0.77
N SER A 90 -10.44 6.97 1.39
CA SER A 90 -10.63 6.97 2.84
C SER A 90 -10.91 5.57 3.39
N ALA A 91 -10.02 5.10 4.28
CA ALA A 91 -10.22 3.91 5.12
C ALA A 91 -10.75 4.32 6.51
N ARG A 92 -10.71 3.40 7.48
CA ARG A 92 -11.19 3.64 8.86
C ARG A 92 -10.24 4.49 9.70
N ILE A 93 -8.93 4.35 9.55
CA ILE A 93 -7.92 5.06 10.38
C ILE A 93 -7.05 6.07 9.63
N ASN A 94 -7.15 6.11 8.30
CA ASN A 94 -6.41 7.05 7.45
C ASN A 94 -7.11 7.24 6.09
N SER A 95 -6.67 8.26 5.37
CA SER A 95 -6.88 8.42 3.94
C SER A 95 -5.54 8.50 3.20
N ILE A 96 -5.57 8.35 1.88
CA ILE A 96 -4.48 8.69 0.96
C ILE A 96 -5.07 9.55 -0.15
N THR A 97 -4.40 10.66 -0.47
CA THR A 97 -4.69 11.50 -1.62
C THR A 97 -3.65 11.25 -2.70
N VAL A 98 -4.09 11.16 -3.95
CA VAL A 98 -3.23 11.16 -5.14
C VAL A 98 -3.65 12.35 -5.99
N HIS A 99 -2.71 13.23 -6.34
CA HIS A 99 -3.00 14.39 -7.19
C HIS A 99 -2.87 14.05 -8.68
N ALA A 100 -3.52 14.81 -9.56
CA ALA A 100 -3.53 14.54 -11.01
C ALA A 100 -2.12 14.49 -11.65
N GLY A 101 -1.15 15.23 -11.10
CA GLY A 101 0.25 15.17 -11.52
C GLY A 101 0.97 13.86 -11.18
N GLU A 102 0.37 13.00 -10.34
CA GLU A 102 0.84 11.67 -9.96
C GLU A 102 0.05 10.55 -10.66
N PHE A 103 -0.97 10.89 -11.47
CA PHE A 103 -1.74 9.89 -12.21
C PHE A 103 -0.89 9.26 -13.32
N LEU A 104 -0.88 7.94 -13.36
CA LEU A 104 -0.13 7.16 -14.31
C LEU A 104 -0.84 7.08 -15.66
N ASN A 105 -0.10 6.92 -16.75
CA ASN A 105 -0.65 6.54 -18.04
C ASN A 105 -0.63 5.01 -18.20
N PRO A 106 -1.36 4.42 -19.15
CA PRO A 106 -1.41 2.97 -19.31
C PRO A 106 -0.03 2.41 -19.70
N GLY A 107 0.53 1.55 -18.85
CA GLY A 107 1.86 0.96 -19.03
C GLY A 107 2.95 1.62 -18.18
N ASP A 108 2.69 2.78 -17.56
CA ASP A 108 3.58 3.31 -16.52
C ASP A 108 3.55 2.40 -15.30
N SER A 109 4.72 2.11 -14.72
CA SER A 109 4.82 1.35 -13.47
C SER A 109 4.68 2.30 -12.28
N PRO A 110 3.83 1.99 -11.27
CA PRO A 110 3.83 2.77 -10.04
C PRO A 110 5.21 2.68 -9.38
N ALA A 111 5.73 3.81 -8.92
CA ALA A 111 7.00 3.85 -8.20
C ALA A 111 6.91 2.91 -6.99
N GLN A 112 7.65 1.81 -7.03
CA GLN A 112 7.70 0.90 -5.88
C GLN A 112 8.37 1.63 -4.72
N PRO A 113 7.76 1.68 -3.52
CA PRO A 113 8.44 2.19 -2.34
C PRO A 113 9.61 1.28 -2.05
N THR A 114 10.81 1.73 -2.39
CA THR A 114 12.05 1.05 -2.03
C THR A 114 12.22 1.15 -0.52
N THR A 115 11.91 0.05 0.18
CA THR A 115 12.38 -0.13 1.55
C THR A 115 13.91 -0.19 1.49
N LEU A 116 14.56 0.95 1.69
CA LEU A 116 15.98 1.00 1.99
C LEU A 116 16.19 0.28 3.32
N ALA A 117 16.56 -1.00 3.25
CA ALA A 117 16.95 -1.76 4.41
C ALA A 117 18.24 -1.15 4.95
N PHE A 118 18.14 -0.47 6.11
CA PHE A 118 19.30 0.10 6.77
C PHE A 118 20.11 -1.03 7.42
N GLY A 119 20.95 -1.69 6.61
CA GLY A 119 21.67 -2.90 7.01
C GLY A 119 22.15 -3.80 5.87
N GLU A 120 22.39 -3.27 4.66
CA GLU A 120 23.26 -3.96 3.69
C GLU A 120 24.72 -3.86 4.18
N GLU A 121 25.08 -4.69 5.15
CA GLU A 121 26.48 -4.96 5.46
C GLU A 121 27.11 -5.69 4.27
N ASP A 122 28.19 -5.14 3.71
CA ASP A 122 28.95 -5.73 2.61
C ASP A 122 29.27 -7.22 2.87
N PRO A 123 29.26 -8.08 1.83
CA PRO A 123 29.65 -9.48 1.95
C PRO A 123 31.18 -9.63 2.09
N GLY A 124 31.72 -9.17 3.23
CA GLY A 124 33.12 -9.27 3.61
C GLY A 124 33.35 -10.39 4.64
N PRO A 125 33.67 -11.64 4.23
CA PRO A 125 34.04 -12.68 5.16
C PRO A 125 35.42 -12.38 5.76
N THR A 126 35.43 -11.74 6.94
CA THR A 126 36.65 -11.60 7.76
C THR A 126 36.55 -12.40 9.06
N THR A 127 36.31 -13.71 8.91
CA THR A 127 36.79 -14.69 9.88
C THR A 127 38.32 -14.67 9.88
N ARG A 128 38.92 -13.67 10.55
CA ARG A 128 40.33 -13.73 10.93
C ARG A 128 40.43 -14.59 12.17
N ALA A 129 40.75 -15.86 11.99
CA ALA A 129 41.28 -16.68 13.06
C ALA A 129 42.53 -15.98 13.63
N LEU A 130 42.48 -15.60 14.90
CA LEU A 130 43.61 -14.96 15.58
C LEU A 130 44.55 -16.06 16.09
N GLY A 131 45.67 -16.22 15.39
CA GLY A 131 46.92 -16.84 15.81
C GLY A 131 46.87 -17.92 16.90
N GLU A 132 46.99 -19.18 16.47
CA GLU A 132 47.78 -20.14 17.24
C GLU A 132 49.25 -19.68 17.23
N GLU A 133 49.89 -19.59 18.41
CA GLU A 133 51.22 -20.16 18.74
C GLU A 133 51.66 -19.69 20.15
N GLY A 134 52.29 -20.59 20.92
CA GLY A 134 52.62 -20.41 22.34
C GLY A 134 53.86 -19.53 22.62
N PRO A 135 54.30 -19.42 23.89
CA PRO A 135 54.91 -20.61 24.53
C PRO A 135 54.62 -20.81 26.04
N SER A 136 54.78 -22.05 26.50
CA SER A 136 55.09 -22.47 27.89
C SER A 136 56.63 -22.41 28.11
N PRO A 137 57.21 -22.54 29.34
CA PRO A 137 56.69 -23.04 30.63
C PRO A 137 56.88 -22.01 31.79
N ASP A 138 56.92 -22.28 33.11
CA ASP A 138 56.94 -23.53 33.92
C ASP A 138 56.36 -23.30 35.35
N PHE A 139 56.41 -24.32 36.22
CA PHE A 139 55.99 -24.30 37.63
C PHE A 139 57.12 -23.90 38.60
N THR A 140 56.81 -23.20 39.71
CA THR A 140 57.18 -23.68 41.07
C THR A 140 56.49 -22.93 42.22
N THR A 141 56.05 -23.72 43.21
CA THR A 141 55.76 -23.46 44.64
C THR A 141 54.90 -22.25 45.04
#